data_AF-A0A919TUX6-F1
#
_entry.id   AF-A0A919TUX6-F1
#
_cell.length_a   1.000
_cell.length_b   1.000
_cell.length_c   1.000
_cell.angle_alpha   90.00
_cell.angle_beta   90.00
_cell.angle_gamma   90.00
#
_symmetry.space_group_name_H-M   'P 1'
#
loop_
_entity.id
_entity.type
_entity.pdbx_description
1 polymer ?
#
loop_
_entity_poly.entity_id
_entity_poly.type
_entity_poly.pdbx_seq_one_letter_code
_entity_poly.pdbx_strand_id
1 'polypeptide(L)' 'MSLGDGLDLDRITATSQDGVLTLTIPVAEKAKPRRITIAPGSRSDAAERPTAPTPTLTSS' A
#
# COMPACT_ATOMS: atom_id res chain seq x y z
N MET A 1 5.26 -5.65 16.12
CA MET A 1 5.90 -4.55 15.36
C MET A 1 7.36 -4.93 15.20
N SER A 2 7.80 -5.21 13.98
CA SER A 2 9.17 -5.67 13.72
C SER A 2 9.87 -4.63 12.87
N LEU A 3 10.85 -3.94 13.45
CA LEU A 3 11.69 -2.95 12.77
C LEU A 3 12.84 -3.69 12.05
N GLY A 4 12.51 -4.62 11.15
CA GLY A 4 13.46 -5.66 10.72
C GLY A 4 13.80 -5.73 9.23
N ASP A 5 12.93 -5.25 8.34
CA ASP A 5 13.07 -5.59 6.91
C ASP A 5 13.99 -4.64 6.12
N GLY A 6 14.50 -3.58 6.75
CA GLY A 6 15.16 -2.49 6.03
C GLY A 6 16.31 -1.77 6.72
N LEU A 7 16.76 -2.26 7.87
CA LEU A 7 17.82 -1.63 8.65
C LEU A 7 19.04 -2.54 8.63
N ASP A 8 20.21 -1.96 8.39
CA ASP A 8 21.48 -2.68 8.46
C ASP A 8 21.91 -2.73 9.93
N LEU A 9 21.41 -3.75 10.63
CA LEU A 9 21.63 -3.95 12.06
C LEU A 9 23.08 -4.33 12.39
N ASP A 10 23.85 -4.80 11.41
CA ASP A 10 25.27 -5.14 11.57
C ASP A 10 26.18 -3.90 11.60
N ARG A 11 25.68 -2.74 11.14
CA ARG A 11 26.42 -1.47 11.08
C ARG A 11 25.91 -0.40 12.03
N ILE A 12 25.20 -0.79 13.08
CA ILE A 12 24.72 0.15 14.09
C ILE A 12 25.92 0.77 14.83
N THR A 13 25.92 2.10 14.95
CA THR A 13 26.90 2.83 15.76
C THR A 13 26.20 3.54 16.91
N ALA A 14 26.85 3.52 18.07
CA ALA A 14 26.35 4.19 19.27
C ALA A 14 27.41 5.16 19.78
N THR A 15 26.99 6.38 20.09
CA THR A 15 27.85 7.38 20.71
C THR A 15 27.21 7.83 22.02
N SER A 16 28.04 7.96 23.05
CA SER A 16 27.61 8.55 24.32
C SER A 16 28.40 9.83 24.56
N GLN A 17 27.68 10.94 24.73
CA GLN A 17 28.25 12.25 25.01
C GLN A 17 27.40 12.94 26.07
N ASP A 18 28.03 13.49 27.10
CA ASP A 18 27.36 14.23 28.20
C ASP A 18 26.16 13.49 28.84
N GLY A 19 26.24 12.15 28.90
CA GLY A 19 25.17 11.31 29.45
C GLY A 19 24.03 10.99 28.49
N VAL A 20 24.09 11.45 27.23
CA VAL A 20 23.12 11.15 26.19
C VAL A 20 23.63 10.02 25.29
N LEU A 21 22.82 8.99 25.11
CA LEU A 21 23.08 7.89 24.16
C LEU A 21 22.41 8.21 22.81
N THR A 22 23.22 8.39 21.78
CA THR A 22 22.76 8.54 20.40
C THR A 22 23.03 7.26 19.63
N LEU A 23 21.99 6.70 19.00
CA LEU A 23 22.08 5.50 18.18
C LEU A 23 21.87 5.85 16.70
N THR A 24 22.83 5.50 15.85
CA THR A 24 22.71 5.66 14.41
C THR A 24 22.49 4.29 13.77
N ILE A 25 21.33 4.11 13.15
CA ILE A 25 20.97 2.88 12.44
C ILE A 25 20.93 3.17 10.94
N PRO A 26 21.91 2.71 10.16
CA PRO A 26 21.90 2.91 8.71
C PRO A 26 20.77 2.12 8.06
N VAL A 27 20.11 2.76 7.09
CA VAL A 27 19.13 2.08 6.24
C VAL A 27 19.89 1.17 5.26
N ALA A 28 19.45 -0.07 5.14
CA ALA A 28 20.06 -0.99 4.18
C ALA A 28 19.75 -0.51 2.75
N GLU A 29 20.71 -0.58 1.83
CA GLU A 29 20.50 -0.19 0.42
C GLU A 29 19.29 -0.91 -0.23
N LYS A 30 18.99 -2.13 0.23
CA LYS A 30 17.84 -2.95 -0.18
C LYS A 30 16.49 -2.45 0.35
N ALA A 31 16.51 -1.57 1.35
CA ALA A 31 15.36 -1.05 2.07
C ALA A 31 14.76 0.22 1.48
N LYS A 32 15.39 0.81 0.45
CA LYS A 32 14.81 1.97 -0.25
C LYS A 32 13.42 1.57 -0.74
N PRO A 33 12.34 2.18 -0.21
CA PRO A 33 10.99 1.81 -0.61
C PRO A 33 10.88 2.06 -2.12
N ARG A 34 10.57 1.00 -2.87
CA ARG A 34 10.41 1.10 -4.32
C ARG A 34 9.17 1.94 -4.60
N ARG A 35 9.31 2.99 -5.42
CA ARG A 35 8.17 3.75 -5.91
C ARG A 35 7.30 2.80 -6.74
N ILE A 36 6.08 2.54 -6.29
CA ILE A 36 5.07 1.77 -7.03
C ILE A 36 4.13 2.74 -7.77
N THR A 37 3.91 2.49 -9.05
CA THR A 37 2.91 3.23 -9.83
C THR A 37 1.56 2.54 -9.64
N ILE A 38 0.59 3.25 -9.06
CA ILE A 38 -0.79 2.76 -8.92
C ILE A 38 -1.52 3.08 -10.22
N ALA A 39 -1.87 2.05 -10.99
CA ALA A 39 -2.76 2.22 -12.13
C ALA A 39 -4.19 2.48 -11.63
N PRO A 40 -4.95 3.42 -12.25
CA PRO A 40 -6.35 3.61 -11.91
C PRO A 40 -7.10 2.29 -12.17
N GLY A 41 -7.74 1.78 -11.12
CA GLY A 41 -8.57 0.57 -11.23
C GLY A 41 -9.69 0.80 -12.22
N SER A 42 -9.73 0.00 -13.29
CA SER A 42 -10.85 0.01 -14.23
C SER A 42 -12.07 -0.51 -13.48
N ARG A 43 -12.99 0.38 -13.08
CA ARG A 43 -14.32 -0.05 -12.67
C ARG A 43 -14.99 -0.64 -13.89
N SER A 44 -15.04 -1.97 -13.97
CA SER A 44 -15.98 -2.64 -14.86
C SER A 44 -17.38 -2.40 -14.31
N ASP A 45 -17.95 -1.28 -14.74
CA ASP A 45 -19.38 -1.00 -14.68
C ASP A 45 -20.06 -1.99 -15.63
N ALA A 46 -20.38 -3.17 -15.09
CA ALA A 46 -21.16 -4.20 -15.77
C ALA A 46 -22.24 -4.70 -14.81
N ALA A 47 -23.02 -3.77 -14.27
CA ALA A 47 -24.38 -4.06 -13.85
C ALA A 47 -25.29 -3.71 -15.03
N GLU A 48 -25.37 -4.66 -15.94
CA GLU A 48 -26.30 -4.75 -17.05
C GLU A 48 -27.67 -4.14 -16.70
N ARG A 49 -28.08 -3.11 -17.44
CA ARG A 49 -29.47 -2.65 -17.51
C ARG A 49 -30.09 -3.28 -18.77
N PRO A 50 -30.85 -4.38 -18.67
CA PRO A 50 -31.81 -4.72 -19.70
C PRO A 50 -33.01 -3.78 -19.59
N THR A 51 -33.48 -3.37 -20.76
CA THR A 51 -34.49 -2.35 -21.03
C THR A 51 -35.89 -2.73 -20.52
N ALA A 52 -36.70 -1.75 -20.15
CA ALA A 52 -38.17 -1.90 -19.96
C ALA A 52 -38.90 -1.72 -21.31
N PRO A 53 -40.25 -1.82 -21.45
CA PRO A 53 -41.28 -2.70 -20.87
C PRO A 53 -42.08 -3.43 -22.00
N THR A 54 -43.01 -4.34 -21.67
CA THR A 54 -44.09 -4.72 -22.62
C THR A 54 -45.42 -4.84 -21.87
N PRO A 55 -46.42 -3.99 -22.15
CA PRO A 55 -47.76 -4.15 -21.59
C PRO A 55 -48.55 -5.18 -22.40
N THR A 56 -48.94 -6.29 -21.78
CA THR A 56 -49.90 -7.23 -22.38
C THR A 56 -51.30 -6.88 -21.88
N LEU A 57 -52.07 -6.14 -22.67
CA LEU A 57 -53.53 -6.14 -22.54
C LEU A 57 -54.01 -7.52 -23.04
N THR A 58 -54.54 -8.37 -22.15
CA THR A 58 -55.36 -9.51 -22.58
C THR A 58 -56.81 -9.20 -22.26
N SER A 59 -57.58 -9.02 -23.34
CA SER A 59 -59.04 -8.95 -23.31
C SER A 59 -59.58 -10.35 -23.06
N SER A 60 -60.44 -10.53 -22.06
CA SER A 60 -61.43 -11.61 -22.03
C SER A 60 -62.55 -11.29 -21.06
#